data_AF-A0A1H1NI44-F1
#
_entry.id   AF-A0A1H1NI44-F1
#
_cell.length_a   1.000
_cell.length_b   1.000
_cell.length_c   1.000
_cell.angle_alpha   90.00
_cell.angle_beta   90.00
_cell.angle_gamma   90.00
#
_symmetry.space_group_name_H-M   'P 1'
#
loop_
_entity.id
_entity.type
_entity.pdbx_description
1 polymer ?
#
loop_
_entity_poly.entity_id
_entity_poly.type
_entity_poly.pdbx_seq_one_letter_code
_entity_poly.pdbx_strand_id
1 'polypeptide(L)'
;MSRVAAVFAVIFALIAAVPADAAEFGTRDEAAAMVKRVQDKFKKDGPEATFRAINSKAPGFVDRDLYPFVTELTGLCVANGVTPAVTGKNLIDLKDQDGKFMIQQFVKTASTAPGRGWVDYRWLNPVTKTIEDKSALIERMGNYFVGVGVYRNEQPNENTIGLISGSPNSDDTYLQIAYDLADVLNDGDNLRILPIVGIGGPRNIRDVRYLRGVDIGLTQTSILNNFRRSNERMGQNDDKIVYIAKLFNEEAHLVARSNITSIDQLRGLKVNLDAKGSGTSYSMRDVFQALGIPIEEVSMSQTEAFEKVKSGEIAATVLIAGKPVRSMSKLTLEDGLHFVSIPYPQQLMNDYYPAVLTHNDYPDIVPAGQSVDTIAVGAVLIAYNWPKTNVDRYRRVQRFVEAFFPKIAEFHKAPRHPKWREVNLAATLPGWTRFGAAQDWLDSQRAGTEASADVQPGVRQTAMPLAGIASPDAPQRNDVLYQQFLQWKREQGR
;
A
#
# COMPACT_ATOMS: atom_id res chain seq x y z
N MET A 1 63.96 28.30 -15.03
CA MET A 1 63.29 29.62 -14.88
C MET A 1 62.10 29.66 -15.82
N SER A 2 60.90 29.96 -15.30
CA SER A 2 59.68 30.41 -16.01
C SER A 2 59.15 29.58 -17.19
N ARG A 3 57.86 29.45 -17.50
CA ARG A 3 56.59 29.91 -16.94
C ARG A 3 55.52 29.14 -17.75
N VAL A 4 54.56 28.54 -17.05
CA VAL A 4 53.11 28.61 -17.26
C VAL A 4 52.60 28.85 -18.70
N ALA A 5 51.85 27.88 -19.25
CA ALA A 5 50.55 28.12 -19.90
C ALA A 5 49.72 26.82 -19.92
N ALA A 6 48.65 26.81 -19.13
CA ALA A 6 47.68 25.73 -19.01
C ALA A 6 46.74 25.69 -20.23
N VAL A 7 46.50 24.50 -20.78
CA VAL A 7 45.37 24.24 -21.68
C VAL A 7 44.38 23.36 -20.92
N PHE A 8 43.33 23.98 -20.39
CA PHE A 8 42.16 23.28 -19.89
C PHE A 8 41.33 22.81 -21.09
N ALA A 9 41.40 21.52 -21.42
CA ALA A 9 40.42 20.89 -22.29
C ALA A 9 39.17 20.59 -21.44
N VAL A 10 38.13 21.40 -21.63
CA VAL A 10 36.80 21.14 -21.09
C VAL A 10 36.20 19.98 -21.88
N ILE A 11 36.20 18.79 -21.29
CA ILE A 11 35.42 17.65 -21.79
C ILE A 11 33.98 17.88 -21.35
N PHE A 12 33.18 18.47 -22.24
CA PHE A 12 31.72 18.40 -22.15
C PHE A 12 31.32 16.96 -22.49
N ALA A 13 31.12 16.13 -21.46
CA ALA A 13 30.41 14.88 -21.64
C ALA A 13 28.96 15.23 -21.98
N LEU A 14 28.60 15.19 -23.28
CA LEU A 14 27.21 15.04 -23.68
C LEU A 14 26.72 13.75 -23.06
N ILE A 15 25.99 13.85 -21.95
CA ILE A 15 25.05 12.82 -21.56
C ILE A 15 24.00 12.85 -22.67
N ALA A 16 24.14 11.96 -23.65
CA ALA A 16 23.04 11.62 -24.52
C ALA A 16 21.89 11.21 -23.59
N ALA A 17 20.85 12.04 -23.53
CA ALA A 17 19.59 11.64 -22.95
C ALA A 17 19.22 10.34 -23.67
N VAL A 18 19.25 9.23 -22.95
CA VAL A 18 18.64 7.98 -23.41
C VAL A 18 17.21 8.40 -23.78
N PRO A 19 16.79 8.25 -25.04
CA PRO A 19 15.39 8.51 -25.39
C PRO A 19 14.56 7.69 -24.42
N ALA A 20 13.59 8.32 -23.76
CA ALA A 20 12.55 7.55 -23.10
C ALA A 20 12.03 6.58 -24.14
N ASP A 21 12.19 5.27 -23.92
CA ASP A 21 11.60 4.26 -24.78
C ASP A 21 10.15 4.67 -24.98
N ALA A 22 9.82 5.06 -26.22
CA ALA A 22 8.44 5.35 -26.58
C ALA A 22 7.70 4.03 -26.33
N ALA A 23 6.80 4.03 -25.35
CA ALA A 23 6.06 2.82 -24.97
C ALA A 23 5.50 2.17 -26.24
N GLU A 24 5.61 0.85 -26.35
CA GLU A 24 5.25 0.13 -27.57
C GLU A 24 3.76 0.30 -27.92
N PHE A 25 2.92 0.58 -26.90
CA PHE A 25 1.46 0.71 -26.98
C PHE A 25 0.93 1.94 -26.24
N GLY A 26 -0.24 2.40 -26.67
CA GLY A 26 -0.95 3.54 -26.13
C GLY A 26 -1.54 3.29 -24.75
N THR A 27 -1.58 4.36 -23.96
CA THR A 27 -2.12 4.40 -22.62
C THR A 27 -3.56 4.92 -22.59
N ARG A 28 -4.27 4.68 -21.48
CA ARG A 28 -5.63 5.21 -21.29
C ARG A 28 -5.68 6.74 -21.32
N ASP A 29 -4.63 7.40 -20.82
CA ASP A 29 -4.53 8.86 -20.82
C ASP A 29 -4.35 9.41 -22.24
N GLU A 30 -3.53 8.75 -23.07
CA GLU A 30 -3.37 9.10 -24.48
C GLU A 30 -4.66 8.84 -25.27
N ALA A 31 -5.37 7.75 -24.97
CA ALA A 31 -6.69 7.47 -25.54
C ALA A 31 -7.72 8.56 -25.17
N ALA A 32 -7.76 8.99 -23.90
CA ALA A 32 -8.61 10.08 -23.44
C ALA A 32 -8.26 11.41 -24.09
N ALA A 33 -6.96 11.71 -24.26
CA ALA A 33 -6.50 12.89 -24.98
C ALA A 33 -6.92 12.86 -26.47
N MET A 34 -6.91 11.67 -27.10
CA MET A 34 -7.36 11.50 -28.48
C MET A 34 -8.89 11.64 -28.61
N VAL A 35 -9.68 11.10 -27.67
CA VAL A 35 -11.14 11.35 -27.59
C VAL A 35 -11.42 12.84 -27.53
N LYS A 36 -10.75 13.56 -26.62
CA LYS A 36 -10.88 15.01 -26.50
C LYS A 36 -10.54 15.73 -27.80
N ARG A 37 -9.47 15.32 -28.49
CA ARG A 37 -9.05 15.89 -29.78
C ARG A 37 -10.13 15.70 -30.86
N VAL A 38 -10.77 14.53 -30.91
CA VAL A 38 -11.89 14.27 -31.84
C VAL A 38 -13.08 15.16 -31.51
N GLN A 39 -13.45 15.28 -30.23
CA GLN A 39 -14.55 16.15 -29.80
C GLN A 39 -14.29 17.64 -30.12
N ASP A 40 -13.08 18.12 -29.84
CA ASP A 40 -12.71 19.51 -30.10
C ASP A 40 -12.74 19.81 -31.61
N LYS A 41 -12.27 18.89 -32.45
CA LYS A 41 -12.39 19.01 -33.91
C LYS A 41 -13.84 18.98 -34.37
N PHE A 42 -14.66 18.08 -33.81
CA PHE A 42 -16.07 17.97 -34.16
C PHE A 42 -16.85 19.25 -33.82
N LYS A 43 -16.56 19.87 -32.66
CA LYS A 43 -17.16 21.15 -32.26
C LYS A 43 -16.72 22.31 -33.15
N LYS A 44 -15.45 22.34 -33.55
CA LYS A 44 -14.86 23.44 -34.32
C LYS A 44 -15.17 23.37 -35.82
N ASP A 45 -14.97 22.20 -36.41
CA ASP A 45 -14.95 22.01 -37.87
C ASP A 45 -16.16 21.19 -38.38
N GLY A 46 -16.97 20.64 -37.47
CA GLY A 46 -18.16 19.85 -37.80
C GLY A 46 -17.90 18.37 -38.09
N PRO A 47 -18.98 17.58 -38.25
CA PRO A 47 -18.94 16.12 -38.41
C PRO A 47 -18.15 15.69 -39.64
N GLU A 48 -18.51 16.18 -40.83
CA GLU A 48 -17.90 15.80 -42.11
C GLU A 48 -16.38 16.01 -42.15
N ALA A 49 -15.91 17.17 -41.68
CA ALA A 49 -14.48 17.47 -41.61
C ALA A 49 -13.75 16.56 -40.61
N THR A 50 -14.42 16.19 -39.53
CA THR A 50 -13.87 15.28 -38.51
C THR A 50 -13.77 13.86 -39.03
N PHE A 51 -14.83 13.35 -39.66
CA PHE A 51 -14.87 11.99 -40.20
C PHE A 51 -13.82 11.80 -41.30
N ARG A 52 -13.69 12.78 -42.22
CA ARG A 52 -12.65 12.75 -43.25
C ARG A 52 -11.25 12.70 -42.64
N ALA A 53 -10.96 13.51 -41.62
CA ALA A 53 -9.64 13.53 -40.98
C ALA A 53 -9.30 12.21 -40.29
N ILE A 54 -10.28 11.56 -39.65
CA ILE A 54 -10.11 10.24 -39.06
C ILE A 54 -9.86 9.19 -40.15
N ASN A 55 -10.72 9.14 -41.17
CA ASN A 55 -10.64 8.14 -42.24
C ASN A 55 -9.37 8.27 -43.09
N SER A 56 -8.85 9.49 -43.26
CA SER A 56 -7.60 9.76 -43.97
C SER A 56 -6.36 9.61 -43.09
N LYS A 57 -6.52 9.23 -41.81
CA LYS A 57 -5.43 9.13 -40.82
C LYS A 57 -4.60 10.41 -40.72
N ALA A 58 -5.28 11.57 -40.69
CA ALA A 58 -4.58 12.85 -40.55
C ALA A 58 -3.71 12.86 -39.27
N PRO A 59 -2.58 13.59 -39.27
CA PRO A 59 -1.68 13.63 -38.12
C PRO A 59 -2.42 13.89 -36.80
N GLY A 60 -2.15 13.07 -35.79
CA GLY A 60 -2.80 13.13 -34.47
C GLY A 60 -4.09 12.31 -34.32
N PHE A 61 -4.55 11.58 -35.34
CA PHE A 61 -5.68 10.64 -35.22
C PHE A 61 -5.27 9.16 -35.25
N VAL A 62 -3.98 8.86 -35.42
CA VAL A 62 -3.42 7.52 -35.22
C VAL A 62 -2.08 7.69 -34.50
N ASP A 63 -1.86 6.90 -33.45
CA ASP A 63 -0.60 6.82 -32.70
C ASP A 63 -0.43 5.37 -32.23
N ARG A 64 0.60 4.66 -32.73
CA ARG A 64 0.82 3.22 -32.47
C ARG A 64 -0.47 2.40 -32.71
N ASP A 65 -1.07 1.86 -31.65
CA ASP A 65 -2.32 1.10 -31.62
C ASP A 65 -3.57 1.95 -31.33
N LEU A 66 -3.41 3.23 -30.98
CA LEU A 66 -4.51 4.17 -30.72
C LEU A 66 -5.09 4.72 -32.02
N TYR A 67 -6.41 4.62 -32.13
CA TYR A 67 -7.20 5.20 -33.21
C TYR A 67 -8.64 5.46 -32.76
N PRO A 68 -9.29 6.51 -33.28
CA PRO A 68 -10.68 6.77 -33.03
C PRO A 68 -11.58 6.00 -34.00
N PHE A 69 -12.76 5.67 -33.50
CA PHE A 69 -13.92 5.34 -34.31
C PHE A 69 -15.09 6.23 -33.90
N VAL A 70 -15.93 6.58 -34.86
CA VAL A 70 -17.14 7.37 -34.63
C VAL A 70 -18.33 6.61 -35.19
N THR A 71 -19.38 6.51 -34.37
CA THR A 71 -20.57 5.73 -34.69
C THR A 71 -21.81 6.52 -34.27
N GLU A 72 -22.86 6.45 -35.07
CA GLU A 72 -24.18 6.96 -34.70
C GLU A 72 -24.78 6.12 -33.57
N LEU A 73 -25.70 6.70 -32.80
CA LEU A 73 -26.44 5.94 -31.78
C LEU A 73 -27.30 4.80 -32.37
N THR A 74 -27.49 4.75 -33.69
CA THR A 74 -28.13 3.67 -34.45
C THR A 74 -27.22 2.46 -34.69
N GLY A 75 -25.91 2.59 -34.43
CA GLY A 75 -24.88 1.58 -34.74
C GLY A 75 -24.18 1.77 -36.09
N LEU A 76 -24.53 2.80 -36.88
CA LEU A 76 -23.83 3.11 -38.13
C LEU A 76 -22.43 3.70 -37.87
N CYS A 77 -21.39 2.98 -38.27
CA CYS A 77 -20.01 3.45 -38.17
C CYS A 77 -19.70 4.47 -39.28
N VAL A 78 -19.46 5.73 -38.91
CA VAL A 78 -19.24 6.84 -39.85
C VAL A 78 -17.76 7.19 -40.04
N ALA A 79 -16.90 6.80 -39.10
CA ALA A 79 -15.46 6.95 -39.24
C ALA A 79 -14.68 5.88 -38.46
N ASN A 80 -13.56 5.41 -38.99
CA ASN A 80 -12.64 4.51 -38.30
C ASN A 80 -11.19 4.73 -38.77
N GLY A 81 -10.29 5.03 -37.83
CA GLY A 81 -8.90 5.40 -38.15
C GLY A 81 -8.01 4.26 -38.67
N VAL A 82 -8.40 2.98 -38.53
CA VAL A 82 -7.55 1.84 -38.96
C VAL A 82 -8.28 0.73 -39.70
N THR A 83 -9.61 0.64 -39.60
CA THR A 83 -10.43 -0.39 -40.24
C THR A 83 -11.43 0.24 -41.22
N PRO A 84 -11.00 0.64 -42.44
CA PRO A 84 -11.91 1.23 -43.43
C PRO A 84 -13.10 0.34 -43.77
N ALA A 85 -12.92 -0.98 -43.72
CA ALA A 85 -13.93 -1.98 -44.07
C ALA A 85 -15.21 -1.94 -43.22
N VAL A 86 -15.20 -1.27 -42.05
CA VAL A 86 -16.40 -1.10 -41.21
C VAL A 86 -17.08 0.25 -41.40
N THR A 87 -16.45 1.20 -42.09
CA THR A 87 -17.03 2.52 -42.34
C THR A 87 -18.22 2.40 -43.30
N GLY A 88 -19.34 3.04 -42.98
CA GLY A 88 -20.60 2.97 -43.73
C GLY A 88 -21.46 1.74 -43.42
N LYS A 89 -21.08 0.91 -42.46
CA LYS A 89 -21.85 -0.28 -42.06
C LYS A 89 -22.56 -0.08 -40.73
N ASN A 90 -23.76 -0.63 -40.60
CA ASN A 90 -24.41 -0.76 -39.30
C ASN A 90 -23.82 -1.99 -38.58
N LEU A 91 -23.27 -1.74 -37.39
CA LEU A 91 -22.55 -2.71 -36.58
C LEU A 91 -23.33 -3.11 -35.31
N ILE A 92 -24.60 -2.70 -35.18
CA ILE A 92 -25.37 -2.88 -33.94
C ILE A 92 -25.47 -4.35 -33.49
N ASP A 93 -25.53 -5.28 -34.44
CA ASP A 93 -25.61 -6.72 -34.16
C ASP A 93 -24.25 -7.44 -34.23
N LEU A 94 -23.16 -6.69 -34.40
CA LEU A 94 -21.82 -7.26 -34.44
C LEU A 94 -21.43 -7.82 -33.06
N LYS A 95 -21.04 -9.10 -33.06
CA LYS A 95 -20.50 -9.78 -31.89
C LYS A 95 -18.98 -9.87 -31.95
N ASP A 96 -18.32 -9.72 -30.81
CA ASP A 96 -16.91 -10.13 -30.67
C ASP A 96 -16.78 -11.66 -30.59
N GLN A 97 -15.56 -12.15 -30.40
CA GLN A 97 -15.26 -13.59 -30.31
C GLN A 97 -15.98 -14.29 -29.15
N ASP A 98 -16.35 -13.56 -28.11
CA ASP A 98 -17.04 -14.12 -26.93
C ASP A 98 -18.56 -13.99 -27.06
N GLY A 99 -19.06 -13.54 -28.22
CA GLY A 99 -20.48 -13.40 -28.51
C GLY A 99 -21.11 -12.11 -28.00
N LYS A 100 -20.31 -11.14 -27.53
CA LYS A 100 -20.80 -9.89 -26.93
C LYS A 100 -21.16 -8.88 -28.01
N PHE A 101 -22.37 -8.32 -27.93
CA PHE A 101 -22.81 -7.19 -28.76
C PHE A 101 -22.13 -5.87 -28.35
N MET A 102 -20.90 -5.67 -28.81
CA MET A 102 -20.05 -4.55 -28.37
C MET A 102 -20.68 -3.18 -28.67
N ILE A 103 -21.30 -3.01 -29.85
CA ILE A 103 -21.87 -1.72 -30.27
C ILE A 103 -23.10 -1.37 -29.45
N GLN A 104 -23.93 -2.35 -29.08
CA GLN A 104 -25.06 -2.12 -28.16
C GLN A 104 -24.58 -1.62 -26.80
N GLN A 105 -23.47 -2.15 -26.28
CA GLN A 105 -22.87 -1.68 -25.04
C GLN A 105 -22.27 -0.27 -25.17
N PHE A 106 -21.66 0.07 -26.32
CA PHE A 106 -21.19 1.43 -26.58
C PHE A 106 -22.36 2.42 -26.63
N VAL A 107 -23.43 2.08 -27.36
CA VAL A 107 -24.65 2.90 -27.44
C VAL A 107 -25.28 3.08 -26.06
N LYS A 108 -25.38 2.00 -25.26
CA LYS A 108 -25.87 2.08 -23.88
C LYS A 108 -25.00 3.03 -23.03
N THR A 109 -23.68 2.93 -23.13
CA THR A 109 -22.72 3.76 -22.40
C THR A 109 -22.82 5.23 -22.80
N ALA A 110 -22.93 5.51 -24.10
CA ALA A 110 -23.10 6.87 -24.61
C ALA A 110 -24.48 7.46 -24.27
N SER A 111 -25.52 6.63 -24.19
CA SER A 111 -26.91 7.08 -23.97
C SER A 111 -27.27 7.24 -22.48
N THR A 112 -26.50 6.67 -21.57
CA THR A 112 -26.74 6.75 -20.12
C THR A 112 -25.87 7.85 -19.51
N ALA A 113 -26.44 8.74 -18.70
CA ALA A 113 -25.65 9.78 -18.01
C ALA A 113 -24.52 9.14 -17.18
N PRO A 114 -23.26 9.64 -17.26
CA PRO A 114 -22.82 10.92 -17.84
C PRO A 114 -22.59 10.94 -19.37
N GLY A 115 -22.89 9.87 -20.09
CA GLY A 115 -22.66 9.75 -21.53
C GLY A 115 -21.22 9.41 -21.87
N ARG A 116 -20.47 8.87 -20.90
CA ARG A 116 -19.08 8.44 -21.05
C ARG A 116 -18.77 7.21 -20.21
N GLY A 117 -17.85 6.37 -20.67
CA GLY A 117 -17.40 5.20 -19.90
C GLY A 117 -16.44 4.30 -20.68
N TRP A 118 -15.71 3.46 -19.95
CA TRP A 118 -14.88 2.42 -20.56
C TRP A 118 -15.72 1.17 -20.83
N VAL A 119 -15.55 0.59 -22.02
CA VAL A 119 -16.22 -0.66 -22.40
C VAL A 119 -15.17 -1.65 -22.92
N ASP A 120 -15.16 -2.84 -22.31
CA ASP A 120 -14.25 -3.93 -22.66
C ASP A 120 -14.86 -4.84 -23.73
N TYR A 121 -14.06 -5.31 -24.68
CA TYR A 121 -14.46 -6.19 -25.78
C TYR A 121 -13.21 -6.77 -26.45
N ARG A 122 -13.37 -7.79 -27.31
CA ARG A 122 -12.24 -8.33 -28.10
C ARG A 122 -12.23 -7.79 -29.51
N TRP A 123 -11.06 -7.36 -29.98
CA TRP A 123 -10.91 -6.78 -31.32
C TRP A 123 -9.54 -7.07 -31.93
N LEU A 124 -9.47 -7.01 -33.26
CA LEU A 124 -8.22 -7.15 -33.99
C LEU A 124 -7.28 -5.99 -33.65
N ASN A 125 -6.08 -6.28 -33.16
CA ASN A 125 -5.03 -5.29 -32.93
C ASN A 125 -4.35 -4.91 -34.27
N PRO A 126 -4.32 -3.62 -34.64
CA PRO A 126 -3.74 -3.18 -35.91
C PRO A 126 -2.22 -3.35 -35.96
N VAL A 127 -1.54 -3.49 -34.83
CA VAL A 127 -0.10 -3.69 -34.72
C VAL A 127 0.21 -5.19 -34.79
N THR A 128 -0.29 -5.98 -33.83
CA THR A 128 0.04 -7.42 -33.71
C THR A 128 -0.71 -8.34 -34.69
N LYS A 129 -1.82 -7.84 -35.28
CA LYS A 129 -2.71 -8.58 -36.19
C LYS A 129 -3.43 -9.79 -35.56
N THR A 130 -3.52 -9.85 -34.24
CA THR A 130 -4.28 -10.89 -33.51
C THR A 130 -5.51 -10.29 -32.82
N ILE A 131 -6.45 -11.14 -32.38
CA ILE A 131 -7.62 -10.70 -31.62
C ILE A 131 -7.30 -10.70 -30.13
N GLU A 132 -7.33 -9.50 -29.56
CA GLU A 132 -6.87 -9.22 -28.20
C GLU A 132 -7.95 -8.49 -27.40
N ASP A 133 -7.78 -8.49 -26.08
CA ASP A 133 -8.63 -7.74 -25.17
C ASP A 133 -8.42 -6.24 -25.36
N LYS A 134 -9.51 -5.50 -25.56
CA LYS A 134 -9.51 -4.06 -25.79
C LYS A 134 -10.48 -3.38 -24.84
N SER A 135 -10.05 -2.25 -24.28
CA SER A 135 -10.92 -1.35 -23.52
C SER A 135 -11.02 -0.02 -24.27
N ALA A 136 -12.22 0.41 -24.64
CA ALA A 136 -12.44 1.70 -25.32
C ALA A 136 -13.16 2.70 -24.41
N LEU A 137 -12.62 3.91 -24.32
CA LEU A 137 -13.33 5.05 -23.75
C LEU A 137 -14.35 5.52 -24.77
N ILE A 138 -15.62 5.35 -24.43
CA ILE A 138 -16.76 5.81 -25.21
C ILE A 138 -17.22 7.15 -24.65
N GLU A 139 -17.43 8.14 -25.50
CA GLU A 139 -17.98 9.44 -25.10
C GLU A 139 -18.96 9.98 -26.14
N ARG A 140 -20.13 10.45 -25.66
CA ARG A 140 -21.20 10.97 -26.51
C ARG A 140 -20.82 12.31 -27.15
N MET A 141 -21.22 12.47 -28.42
CA MET A 141 -21.02 13.64 -29.25
C MET A 141 -22.30 13.93 -30.06
N GLY A 142 -23.35 14.42 -29.38
CA GLY A 142 -24.66 14.63 -30.01
C GLY A 142 -25.36 13.30 -30.34
N ASN A 143 -25.63 13.07 -31.63
CA ASN A 143 -26.19 11.83 -32.16
C ASN A 143 -25.13 10.76 -32.47
N TYR A 144 -23.87 11.07 -32.20
CA TYR A 144 -22.73 10.17 -32.35
C TYR A 144 -22.13 9.85 -30.99
N PHE A 145 -21.25 8.87 -30.97
CA PHE A 145 -20.23 8.72 -29.95
C PHE A 145 -18.88 8.49 -30.62
N VAL A 146 -17.82 8.91 -29.94
CA VAL A 146 -16.45 8.53 -30.28
C VAL A 146 -15.99 7.44 -29.32
N GLY A 147 -15.23 6.49 -29.84
CA GLY A 147 -14.46 5.55 -29.06
C GLY A 147 -12.99 5.61 -29.42
N VAL A 148 -12.11 5.59 -28.43
CA VAL A 148 -10.67 5.29 -28.59
C VAL A 148 -10.32 4.25 -27.55
N GLY A 149 -9.63 3.18 -27.94
CA GLY A 149 -9.33 2.10 -27.03
C GLY A 149 -7.88 1.66 -27.03
N VAL A 150 -7.49 1.07 -25.90
CA VAL A 150 -6.19 0.48 -25.62
C VAL A 150 -6.31 -1.03 -25.60
N TYR A 151 -5.31 -1.73 -26.14
CA TYR A 151 -5.22 -3.17 -26.03
C TYR A 151 -4.62 -3.53 -24.65
N ARG A 152 -5.28 -4.45 -23.93
CA ARG A 152 -5.00 -4.76 -22.52
C ARG A 152 -3.84 -5.73 -22.36
N ASN A 153 -3.51 -6.50 -23.39
CA ASN A 153 -2.52 -7.59 -23.30
C ASN A 153 -1.06 -7.11 -23.21
N GLU A 154 -0.80 -5.80 -23.29
CA GLU A 154 0.55 -5.24 -23.27
C GLU A 154 0.70 -4.07 -22.26
N GLN A 155 -0.17 -4.03 -21.25
CA GLN A 155 -0.05 -3.10 -20.11
C GLN A 155 0.23 -3.86 -18.80
N PRO A 156 1.29 -4.70 -18.70
CA PRO A 156 1.59 -5.52 -17.51
C PRO A 156 1.80 -4.70 -16.23
N ASN A 157 1.88 -3.38 -16.36
CA ASN A 157 2.10 -2.45 -15.27
C ASN A 157 0.86 -1.64 -14.86
N GLU A 158 -0.25 -1.58 -15.61
CA GLU A 158 -1.35 -0.61 -15.33
C GLU A 158 -1.93 -0.74 -13.92
N ASN A 159 -2.04 -1.97 -13.41
CA ASN A 159 -2.61 -2.25 -12.08
C ASN A 159 -1.60 -2.91 -11.13
N THR A 160 -0.31 -2.63 -11.34
CA THR A 160 0.77 -3.20 -10.54
C THR A 160 1.12 -2.27 -9.38
N ILE A 161 1.19 -2.84 -8.18
CA ILE A 161 1.58 -2.20 -6.92
C ILE A 161 2.90 -2.81 -6.45
N GLY A 162 3.95 -1.99 -6.36
CA GLY A 162 5.14 -2.38 -5.61
C GLY A 162 4.96 -2.15 -4.13
N LEU A 163 5.04 -3.23 -3.34
CA LEU A 163 4.93 -3.20 -1.88
C LEU A 163 6.30 -3.48 -1.26
N ILE A 164 6.97 -2.43 -0.75
CA ILE A 164 8.24 -2.60 -0.04
C ILE A 164 7.99 -3.18 1.37
N SER A 165 8.66 -4.28 1.65
CA SER A 165 8.45 -5.14 2.81
C SER A 165 9.70 -5.15 3.71
N GLY A 166 9.90 -6.23 4.47
CA GLY A 166 10.99 -6.45 5.40
C GLY A 166 12.17 -7.20 4.78
N SER A 167 13.09 -7.56 5.66
CA SER A 167 14.35 -8.26 5.35
C SER A 167 14.21 -9.77 5.51
N PRO A 168 14.73 -10.58 4.56
CA PRO A 168 14.80 -12.03 4.71
C PRO A 168 15.80 -12.46 5.81
N ASN A 169 16.73 -11.58 6.19
CA ASN A 169 17.77 -11.90 7.19
C ASN A 169 17.25 -11.89 8.63
N SER A 170 16.03 -11.40 8.86
CA SER A 170 15.50 -11.11 10.19
C SER A 170 14.30 -11.99 10.56
N ASP A 171 13.92 -12.96 9.71
CA ASP A 171 12.64 -13.69 9.80
C ASP A 171 11.45 -12.72 10.04
N ASP A 172 11.47 -11.57 9.35
CA ASP A 172 10.57 -10.43 9.56
C ASP A 172 9.11 -10.75 9.15
N THR A 173 8.17 -10.39 10.04
CA THR A 173 6.73 -10.47 9.82
C THR A 173 6.29 -9.77 8.54
N TYR A 174 6.97 -8.70 8.12
CA TYR A 174 6.60 -7.92 6.94
C TYR A 174 6.58 -8.72 5.64
N LEU A 175 7.50 -9.69 5.46
CA LEU A 175 7.53 -10.50 4.24
C LEU A 175 6.33 -11.43 4.16
N GLN A 176 5.94 -12.03 5.29
CA GLN A 176 4.73 -12.85 5.37
C GLN A 176 3.48 -12.01 5.10
N ILE A 177 3.41 -10.80 5.67
CA ILE A 177 2.28 -9.88 5.46
C ILE A 177 2.18 -9.43 4.00
N ALA A 178 3.31 -9.13 3.36
CA ALA A 178 3.35 -8.77 1.94
C ALA A 178 2.94 -9.94 1.05
N TYR A 179 3.37 -11.16 1.38
CA TYR A 179 2.93 -12.39 0.71
C TYR A 179 1.41 -12.60 0.88
N ASP A 180 0.89 -12.50 2.11
CA ASP A 180 -0.54 -12.65 2.40
C ASP A 180 -1.38 -11.63 1.62
N LEU A 181 -0.94 -10.37 1.53
CA LEU A 181 -1.56 -9.34 0.71
C LEU A 181 -1.60 -9.74 -0.76
N ALA A 182 -0.47 -10.17 -1.33
CA ALA A 182 -0.42 -10.60 -2.72
C ALA A 182 -1.31 -11.82 -2.99
N ASP A 183 -1.31 -12.81 -2.11
CA ASP A 183 -2.05 -14.05 -2.29
C ASP A 183 -3.58 -13.85 -2.21
N VAL A 184 -4.04 -12.94 -1.35
CA VAL A 184 -5.49 -12.66 -1.17
C VAL A 184 -6.03 -11.64 -2.20
N LEU A 185 -5.18 -10.72 -2.67
CA LEU A 185 -5.63 -9.55 -3.44
C LEU A 185 -5.29 -9.62 -4.93
N ASN A 186 -4.31 -10.41 -5.35
CA ASN A 186 -4.00 -10.56 -6.78
C ASN A 186 -5.20 -11.15 -7.53
N ASP A 187 -5.54 -10.52 -8.65
CA ASP A 187 -6.71 -10.89 -9.46
C ASP A 187 -6.38 -10.70 -10.95
N GLY A 188 -5.54 -11.60 -11.48
CA GLY A 188 -5.05 -11.54 -12.86
C GLY A 188 -4.47 -10.17 -13.20
N ASP A 189 -4.99 -9.55 -14.26
CA ASP A 189 -4.56 -8.23 -14.73
C ASP A 189 -5.29 -7.05 -14.03
N ASN A 190 -6.26 -7.32 -13.14
CA ASN A 190 -7.05 -6.28 -12.47
C ASN A 190 -6.30 -5.62 -11.30
N LEU A 191 -5.49 -6.40 -10.59
CA LEU A 191 -4.59 -5.96 -9.53
C LEU A 191 -3.45 -6.97 -9.37
N ARG A 192 -2.21 -6.48 -9.38
CA ARG A 192 -1.01 -7.28 -9.11
C ARG A 192 -0.13 -6.59 -8.08
N ILE A 193 -0.04 -7.17 -6.89
CA ILE A 193 0.88 -6.78 -5.85
C ILE A 193 2.20 -7.53 -6.07
N LEU A 194 3.28 -6.78 -6.12
CA LEU A 194 4.65 -7.28 -6.15
C LEU A 194 5.30 -7.00 -4.79
N PRO A 195 5.40 -8.00 -3.90
CA PRO A 195 6.22 -7.89 -2.70
C PRO A 195 7.68 -7.63 -3.08
N ILE A 196 8.25 -6.56 -2.55
CA ILE A 196 9.65 -6.18 -2.75
C ILE A 196 10.36 -6.39 -1.42
N VAL A 197 11.43 -7.18 -1.45
CA VAL A 197 12.33 -7.35 -0.30
C VAL A 197 12.97 -6.00 0.03
N GLY A 198 12.82 -5.58 1.28
CA GLY A 198 13.41 -4.37 1.82
C GLY A 198 14.33 -4.67 3.00
N ILE A 199 14.71 -3.63 3.74
CA ILE A 199 15.37 -3.78 5.05
C ILE A 199 14.46 -3.32 6.20
N GLY A 200 13.27 -2.78 5.89
CA GLY A 200 12.34 -2.25 6.88
C GLY A 200 12.66 -0.82 7.33
N GLY A 201 11.96 -0.41 8.39
CA GLY A 201 12.21 0.81 9.15
C GLY A 201 12.33 2.09 8.30
N PRO A 202 13.40 2.90 8.49
CA PRO A 202 13.54 4.21 7.86
C PRO A 202 13.80 4.14 6.35
N ARG A 203 14.34 3.02 5.86
CA ARG A 203 14.65 2.84 4.45
C ARG A 203 13.38 2.67 3.62
N ASN A 204 12.41 1.89 4.11
CA ASN A 204 11.13 1.71 3.43
C ASN A 204 10.38 3.03 3.23
N ILE A 205 10.44 3.93 4.21
CA ILE A 205 9.85 5.28 4.09
C ILE A 205 10.50 6.04 2.92
N ARG A 206 11.83 5.99 2.81
CA ARG A 206 12.57 6.62 1.70
C ARG A 206 12.27 5.96 0.37
N ASP A 207 12.13 4.64 0.33
CA ASP A 207 11.85 3.91 -0.89
C ASP A 207 10.43 4.19 -1.38
N VAL A 208 9.41 4.22 -0.51
CA VAL A 208 8.05 4.69 -0.85
C VAL A 208 8.09 6.12 -1.40
N ARG A 209 8.99 6.95 -0.88
CA ARG A 209 9.08 8.36 -1.31
C ARG A 209 9.78 8.56 -2.64
N TYR A 210 10.85 7.81 -2.90
CA TYR A 210 11.81 8.14 -3.95
C TYR A 210 12.08 7.00 -4.92
N LEU A 211 11.89 5.75 -4.52
CA LEU A 211 12.22 4.60 -5.36
C LEU A 211 11.12 4.36 -6.38
N ARG A 212 11.49 4.40 -7.66
CA ARG A 212 10.56 4.12 -8.75
C ARG A 212 10.04 2.70 -8.64
N GLY A 213 8.73 2.55 -8.77
CA GLY A 213 8.08 1.24 -8.73
C GLY A 213 7.76 0.76 -7.31
N VAL A 214 8.03 1.57 -6.27
CA VAL A 214 7.47 1.35 -4.93
C VAL A 214 6.30 2.31 -4.74
N ASP A 215 5.12 1.76 -4.49
CA ASP A 215 3.87 2.51 -4.33
C ASP A 215 3.46 2.61 -2.87
N ILE A 216 3.63 1.51 -2.14
CA ILE A 216 3.26 1.35 -0.74
C ILE A 216 4.37 0.62 0.02
N GLY A 217 4.38 0.74 1.34
CA GLY A 217 5.41 0.11 2.16
C GLY A 217 5.00 -0.13 3.60
N LEU A 218 5.65 -1.09 4.24
CA LEU A 218 5.51 -1.36 5.66
C LEU A 218 6.60 -0.62 6.46
N THR A 219 6.23 -0.02 7.57
CA THR A 219 7.17 0.60 8.52
C THR A 219 6.55 0.68 9.92
N GLN A 220 7.30 1.27 10.85
CA GLN A 220 6.92 1.43 12.25
C GLN A 220 6.45 2.85 12.54
N THR A 221 5.43 2.96 13.39
CA THR A 221 4.88 4.23 13.86
C THR A 221 5.89 5.09 14.61
N SER A 222 6.77 4.50 15.44
CA SER A 222 7.86 5.21 16.13
C SER A 222 8.80 5.91 15.14
N ILE A 223 9.17 5.23 14.06
CA ILE A 223 10.10 5.72 13.04
C ILE A 223 9.44 6.83 12.23
N LEU A 224 8.18 6.66 11.83
CA LEU A 224 7.40 7.74 11.21
C LEU A 224 7.39 9.00 12.09
N ASN A 225 7.01 8.84 13.36
CA ASN A 225 6.95 9.95 14.32
C ASN A 225 8.31 10.60 14.54
N ASN A 226 9.39 9.82 14.62
CA ASN A 226 10.75 10.35 14.71
C ASN A 226 11.09 11.19 13.46
N PHE A 227 10.88 10.66 12.25
CA PHE A 227 11.14 11.39 11.01
C PHE A 227 10.43 12.74 10.95
N ARG A 228 9.17 12.79 11.40
CA ARG A 228 8.41 14.04 11.46
C ARG A 228 8.95 15.04 12.49
N ARG A 229 9.42 14.55 13.64
CA ARG A 229 9.99 15.38 14.72
C ARG A 229 11.39 15.89 14.40
N SER A 230 12.25 15.05 13.84
CA SER A 230 13.68 15.33 13.63
C SER A 230 13.98 16.26 12.45
N ASN A 231 12.98 16.55 11.61
CA ASN A 231 13.14 17.35 10.38
C ASN A 231 14.18 16.74 9.40
N GLU A 232 14.53 15.47 9.58
CA GLU A 232 15.38 14.72 8.65
C GLU A 232 14.59 14.38 7.38
N ARG A 233 14.48 15.35 6.48
CA ARG A 233 13.94 15.20 5.11
C ARG A 233 12.44 14.90 4.99
N MET A 234 11.73 14.63 6.08
CA MET A 234 10.25 14.70 6.21
C MET A 234 9.90 15.74 7.27
N GLY A 235 9.92 17.02 6.89
CA GLY A 235 9.59 18.11 7.83
C GLY A 235 8.18 17.99 8.41
N GLN A 236 7.86 18.76 9.45
CA GLN A 236 6.56 18.71 10.13
C GLN A 236 5.36 18.93 9.18
N ASN A 237 5.57 19.72 8.13
CA ASN A 237 4.55 20.05 7.12
C ASN A 237 4.63 19.17 5.87
N ASP A 238 5.42 18.09 5.90
CA ASP A 238 5.57 17.19 4.77
C ASP A 238 4.35 16.28 4.63
N ASP A 239 3.67 16.44 3.50
CA ASP A 239 2.46 15.72 3.14
C ASP A 239 2.72 14.55 2.17
N LYS A 240 3.99 14.25 1.83
CA LYS A 240 4.31 13.24 0.81
C LYS A 240 4.11 11.81 1.25
N ILE A 241 4.05 11.55 2.55
CA ILE A 241 3.75 10.22 3.10
C ILE A 241 2.43 10.27 3.86
N VAL A 242 1.55 9.35 3.51
CA VAL A 242 0.26 9.12 4.15
C VAL A 242 0.16 7.67 4.60
N TYR A 243 -0.70 7.37 5.56
CA TYR A 243 -0.98 5.98 5.94
C TYR A 243 -2.23 5.45 5.26
N ILE A 244 -2.24 4.18 4.88
CA ILE A 244 -3.44 3.47 4.42
C ILE A 244 -4.16 2.89 5.63
N ALA A 245 -3.44 2.10 6.44
CA ALA A 245 -3.98 1.43 7.61
C ALA A 245 -2.89 1.21 8.68
N LYS A 246 -3.27 1.34 9.96
CA LYS A 246 -2.52 0.73 11.06
C LYS A 246 -2.82 -0.77 11.05
N LEU A 247 -1.80 -1.60 11.10
CA LEU A 247 -1.95 -3.04 10.98
C LEU A 247 -2.00 -3.71 12.35
N PHE A 248 -0.85 -3.95 12.97
CA PHE A 248 -0.73 -4.72 14.21
C PHE A 248 0.44 -4.19 15.05
N ASN A 249 0.61 -4.73 16.26
CA ASN A 249 1.79 -4.42 17.07
C ASN A 249 2.91 -5.44 16.82
N GLU A 250 4.15 -4.96 16.83
CA GLU A 250 5.39 -5.72 16.74
C GLU A 250 6.11 -5.67 18.07
N GLU A 251 6.33 -6.83 18.67
CA GLU A 251 6.97 -6.97 19.98
C GLU A 251 8.50 -7.01 19.88
N ALA A 252 9.17 -6.45 20.88
CA ALA A 252 10.60 -6.61 21.05
C ALA A 252 10.91 -7.97 21.72
N HIS A 253 11.78 -8.74 21.07
CA HIS A 253 12.27 -10.05 21.50
C HIS A 253 13.75 -9.92 21.84
N LEU A 254 14.07 -9.63 23.10
CA LEU A 254 15.45 -9.55 23.58
C LEU A 254 15.87 -10.93 24.08
N VAL A 255 16.82 -11.56 23.41
CA VAL A 255 17.33 -12.90 23.72
C VAL A 255 18.74 -12.80 24.28
N ALA A 256 18.99 -13.46 25.41
CA ALA A 256 20.29 -13.54 26.04
C ALA A 256 20.54 -14.93 26.63
N ARG A 257 21.74 -15.18 27.16
CA ARG A 257 22.00 -16.38 27.97
C ARG A 257 21.27 -16.28 29.32
N SER A 258 20.95 -17.43 29.93
CA SER A 258 20.19 -17.51 31.19
C SER A 258 20.82 -16.75 32.37
N ASN A 259 22.13 -16.45 32.32
CA ASN A 259 22.80 -15.66 33.36
C ASN A 259 22.54 -14.14 33.26
N ILE A 260 22.01 -13.66 32.13
CA ILE A 260 21.59 -12.27 31.93
C ILE A 260 20.08 -12.19 32.21
N THR A 261 19.71 -11.82 33.42
CA THR A 261 18.32 -11.80 33.91
C THR A 261 17.68 -10.42 33.86
N SER A 262 18.46 -9.36 33.61
CA SER A 262 17.96 -7.99 33.46
C SER A 262 18.64 -7.28 32.30
N ILE A 263 17.90 -6.43 31.61
CA ILE A 263 18.42 -5.57 30.54
C ILE A 263 19.56 -4.65 31.03
N ASP A 264 19.59 -4.27 32.32
CA ASP A 264 20.67 -3.45 32.89
C ASP A 264 22.04 -4.13 32.83
N GLN A 265 22.08 -5.47 32.82
CA GLN A 265 23.32 -6.23 32.74
C GLN A 265 23.97 -6.15 31.35
N LEU A 266 23.28 -5.59 30.35
CA LEU A 266 23.82 -5.37 29.01
C LEU A 266 24.72 -4.13 28.92
N ARG A 267 24.84 -3.35 30.00
CA ARG A 267 25.63 -2.11 30.04
C ARG A 267 27.08 -2.35 29.62
N GLY A 268 27.49 -1.70 28.54
CA GLY A 268 28.83 -1.80 27.96
C GLY A 268 29.13 -3.13 27.25
N LEU A 269 28.15 -4.03 27.12
CA LEU A 269 28.33 -5.30 26.44
C LEU A 269 27.94 -5.23 24.97
N LYS A 270 28.44 -6.20 24.19
CA LYS A 270 28.07 -6.39 22.78
C LYS A 270 26.64 -6.86 22.64
N VAL A 271 25.80 -6.07 21.98
CA VAL A 271 24.39 -6.41 21.73
C VAL A 271 24.10 -6.27 20.24
N ASN A 272 23.57 -7.34 19.65
CA ASN A 272 23.11 -7.32 18.27
C ASN A 272 21.76 -6.61 18.16
N LEU A 273 21.67 -5.58 17.33
CA LEU A 273 20.43 -4.86 17.05
C LEU A 273 19.84 -5.19 15.67
N ASP A 274 20.02 -6.44 15.22
CA ASP A 274 19.64 -6.89 13.87
C ASP A 274 20.42 -6.14 12.76
N ALA A 275 20.01 -6.30 11.50
CA ALA A 275 20.66 -5.68 10.35
C ALA A 275 20.76 -4.14 10.48
N LYS A 276 21.93 -3.60 10.17
CA LYS A 276 22.18 -2.15 10.22
C LYS A 276 21.18 -1.38 9.35
N GLY A 277 20.42 -0.48 9.98
CA GLY A 277 19.41 0.33 9.30
C GLY A 277 18.01 -0.29 9.25
N SER A 278 17.82 -1.48 9.82
CA SER A 278 16.49 -2.08 10.02
C SER A 278 15.66 -1.29 11.03
N GLY A 279 14.35 -1.54 11.05
CA GLY A 279 13.44 -0.96 12.05
C GLY A 279 13.84 -1.32 13.48
N THR A 280 14.28 -2.57 13.70
CA THR A 280 14.83 -3.02 14.99
C THR A 280 16.05 -2.19 15.39
N SER A 281 17.05 -2.06 14.50
CA SER A 281 18.28 -1.33 14.84
C SER A 281 18.00 0.14 15.18
N TYR A 282 17.06 0.77 14.47
CA TYR A 282 16.67 2.15 14.70
C TYR A 282 15.92 2.31 16.03
N SER A 283 14.84 1.54 16.20
CA SER A 283 13.98 1.63 17.38
C SER A 283 14.72 1.21 18.66
N MET A 284 15.57 0.19 18.61
CA MET A 284 16.26 -0.28 19.82
C MET A 284 17.38 0.65 20.29
N ARG A 285 18.01 1.43 19.38
CA ARG A 285 18.92 2.51 19.80
C ARG A 285 18.20 3.54 20.66
N ASP A 286 17.03 3.99 20.21
CA ASP A 286 16.20 4.96 20.94
C ASP A 286 15.77 4.38 22.30
N VAL A 287 15.40 3.09 22.35
CA VAL A 287 15.03 2.40 23.60
C VAL A 287 16.22 2.31 24.57
N PHE A 288 17.38 1.81 24.13
CA PHE A 288 18.57 1.72 24.99
C PHE A 288 19.00 3.11 25.50
N GLN A 289 18.91 4.13 24.65
CA GLN A 289 19.18 5.52 25.04
C GLN A 289 18.17 6.02 26.09
N ALA A 290 16.87 5.81 25.88
CA ALA A 290 15.82 6.23 26.81
C ALA A 290 15.92 5.52 28.17
N LEU A 291 16.39 4.27 28.20
CA LEU A 291 16.66 3.51 29.42
C LEU A 291 17.99 3.86 30.08
N GLY A 292 18.85 4.65 29.42
CA GLY A 292 20.18 4.98 29.94
C GLY A 292 21.11 3.77 30.05
N ILE A 293 20.99 2.80 29.14
CA ILE A 293 21.79 1.57 29.10
C ILE A 293 22.68 1.63 27.84
N PRO A 294 23.91 2.17 27.93
CA PRO A 294 24.84 2.17 26.82
C PRO A 294 25.26 0.74 26.49
N ILE A 295 25.32 0.39 25.21
CA ILE A 295 25.73 -0.92 24.70
C ILE A 295 26.83 -0.74 23.64
N GLU A 296 27.60 -1.79 23.39
CA GLU A 296 28.42 -1.91 22.19
C GLU A 296 27.56 -2.52 21.07
N GLU A 297 27.01 -1.69 20.18
CA GLU A 297 26.16 -2.18 19.09
C GLU A 297 26.95 -3.02 18.09
N VAL A 298 26.43 -4.20 17.76
CA VAL A 298 26.83 -4.99 16.60
C VAL A 298 25.61 -5.30 15.72
N SER A 299 25.84 -5.72 14.46
CA SER A 299 24.76 -5.99 13.50
C SER A 299 25.02 -7.27 12.74
N MET A 300 24.07 -8.20 12.79
CA MET A 300 24.09 -9.48 12.08
C MET A 300 22.66 -10.07 11.98
N SER A 301 22.51 -11.14 11.20
CA SER A 301 21.24 -11.89 11.13
C SER A 301 20.88 -12.54 12.46
N GLN A 302 19.60 -12.83 12.71
CA GLN A 302 19.20 -13.44 13.98
C GLN A 302 19.75 -14.84 14.17
N THR A 303 19.80 -15.63 13.09
CA THR A 303 20.37 -16.98 13.13
C THR A 303 21.84 -16.97 13.51
N GLU A 304 22.63 -16.03 12.96
CA GLU A 304 24.04 -15.85 13.37
C GLU A 304 24.14 -15.36 14.82
N ALA A 305 23.28 -14.41 15.19
CA ALA A 305 23.29 -13.83 16.52
C ALA A 305 23.01 -14.87 17.61
N PHE A 306 22.09 -15.81 17.40
CA PHE A 306 21.83 -16.87 18.37
C PHE A 306 23.08 -17.71 18.67
N GLU A 307 23.83 -18.12 17.64
CA GLU A 307 25.07 -18.88 17.82
C GLU A 307 26.13 -18.05 18.58
N LYS A 308 26.21 -16.74 18.31
CA LYS A 308 27.14 -15.84 19.02
C LYS A 308 26.71 -15.50 20.44
N VAL A 309 25.42 -15.51 20.74
CA VAL A 309 24.92 -15.41 22.12
C VAL A 309 25.25 -16.71 22.86
N LYS A 310 25.07 -17.88 22.25
CA LYS A 310 25.44 -19.18 22.85
C LYS A 310 26.94 -19.27 23.13
N SER A 311 27.78 -18.83 22.19
CA SER A 311 29.25 -18.92 22.30
C SER A 311 29.88 -17.94 23.29
N GLY A 312 29.18 -16.87 23.69
CA GLY A 312 29.77 -15.83 24.53
C GLY A 312 30.28 -14.60 23.78
N GLU A 313 30.35 -14.65 22.44
CA GLU A 313 30.92 -13.56 21.62
C GLU A 313 30.10 -12.27 21.70
N ILE A 314 28.77 -12.40 21.82
CA ILE A 314 27.85 -11.29 22.12
C ILE A 314 27.01 -11.62 23.35
N ALA A 315 26.52 -10.59 24.04
CA ALA A 315 25.73 -10.76 25.26
C ALA A 315 24.26 -11.01 24.97
N ALA A 316 23.71 -10.35 23.97
CA ALA A 316 22.30 -10.46 23.60
C ALA A 316 22.06 -10.12 22.14
N THR A 317 20.88 -10.50 21.64
CA THR A 317 20.33 -10.06 20.36
C THR A 317 18.89 -9.60 20.55
N VAL A 318 18.44 -8.63 19.75
CA VAL A 318 17.05 -8.17 19.78
C VAL A 318 16.44 -8.16 18.39
N LEU A 319 15.16 -8.51 18.31
CA LEU A 319 14.30 -8.36 17.12
C LEU A 319 13.01 -7.64 17.50
N ILE A 320 12.57 -6.66 16.73
CA ILE A 320 11.19 -6.15 16.79
C ILE A 320 10.43 -6.75 15.61
N ALA A 321 9.42 -7.57 15.89
CA ALA A 321 8.59 -8.23 14.89
C ALA A 321 7.26 -8.68 15.50
N GLY A 322 6.25 -8.93 14.66
CA GLY A 322 4.97 -9.45 15.11
C GLY A 322 5.04 -10.93 15.49
N LYS A 323 4.72 -11.25 16.74
CA LYS A 323 4.68 -12.64 17.24
C LYS A 323 3.56 -13.49 16.62
N PRO A 324 3.73 -14.83 16.49
CA PRO A 324 4.97 -15.57 16.75
C PRO A 324 5.98 -15.39 15.62
N VAL A 325 7.25 -15.21 15.97
CA VAL A 325 8.36 -15.07 15.00
C VAL A 325 9.02 -16.42 14.77
N ARG A 326 9.20 -16.81 13.50
CA ARG A 326 9.74 -18.13 13.12
C ARG A 326 11.12 -18.43 13.70
N SER A 327 12.03 -17.45 13.72
CA SER A 327 13.37 -17.61 14.30
C SER A 327 13.31 -17.86 15.81
N MET A 328 12.40 -17.16 16.49
CA MET A 328 12.21 -17.26 17.94
C MET A 328 11.50 -18.56 18.34
N SER A 329 10.55 -19.04 17.54
CA SER A 329 9.87 -20.33 17.76
C SER A 329 10.76 -21.56 17.64
N LYS A 330 12.01 -21.42 17.16
CA LYS A 330 13.00 -22.51 17.13
C LYS A 330 13.85 -22.59 18.39
N LEU A 331 13.80 -21.56 19.24
CA LEU A 331 14.59 -21.51 20.46
C LEU A 331 13.91 -22.37 21.54
N THR A 332 14.74 -23.04 22.34
CA THR A 332 14.31 -23.89 23.44
C THR A 332 15.05 -23.51 24.72
N LEU A 333 14.55 -23.92 25.88
CA LEU A 333 15.29 -23.76 27.14
C LEU A 333 16.64 -24.51 27.15
N GLU A 334 16.76 -25.60 26.38
CA GLU A 334 18.00 -26.40 26.29
C GLU A 334 19.14 -25.64 25.60
N ASP A 335 18.82 -24.60 24.81
CA ASP A 335 19.81 -23.72 24.19
C ASP A 335 20.57 -22.85 25.20
N GLY A 336 20.15 -22.84 26.48
CA GLY A 336 20.71 -21.95 27.50
C GLY A 336 20.36 -20.48 27.26
N LEU A 337 19.32 -20.24 26.45
CA LEU A 337 18.82 -18.93 26.07
C LEU A 337 17.45 -18.68 26.69
N HIS A 338 17.12 -17.40 26.87
CA HIS A 338 15.79 -16.97 27.33
C HIS A 338 15.48 -15.55 26.84
N PHE A 339 14.21 -15.17 26.94
CA PHE A 339 13.80 -13.78 26.72
C PHE A 339 14.07 -12.94 27.97
N VAL A 340 14.75 -11.81 27.79
CA VAL A 340 14.99 -10.82 28.86
C VAL A 340 13.89 -9.77 28.80
N SER A 341 13.33 -9.44 29.97
CA SER A 341 12.29 -8.42 30.06
C SER A 341 12.81 -7.04 29.67
N ILE A 342 11.97 -6.28 28.95
CA ILE A 342 12.22 -4.87 28.61
C ILE A 342 11.20 -4.01 29.38
N PRO A 343 11.64 -3.13 30.30
CA PRO A 343 10.73 -2.29 31.05
C PRO A 343 10.06 -1.23 30.16
N TYR A 344 8.87 -0.79 30.56
CA TYR A 344 8.13 0.27 29.89
C TYR A 344 7.98 1.51 30.79
N PRO A 345 9.05 2.32 30.94
CA PRO A 345 8.97 3.54 31.73
C PRO A 345 8.33 4.69 30.92
N GLN A 346 8.02 5.79 31.61
CA GLN A 346 7.28 6.93 31.04
C GLN A 346 7.93 7.50 29.75
N GLN A 347 9.25 7.43 29.65
CA GLN A 347 10.03 7.91 28.51
C GLN A 347 9.68 7.20 27.19
N LEU A 348 9.17 5.96 27.25
CA LEU A 348 8.79 5.18 26.07
C LEU A 348 7.33 5.37 25.65
N MET A 349 6.50 6.04 26.48
CA MET A 349 5.04 6.05 26.30
C MET A 349 4.55 6.76 25.03
N ASN A 350 5.37 7.62 24.44
CA ASN A 350 4.98 8.37 23.24
C ASN A 350 5.00 7.52 21.96
N ASP A 351 5.89 6.53 21.88
CA ASP A 351 6.19 5.82 20.64
C ASP A 351 6.08 4.29 20.76
N TYR A 352 5.99 3.78 22.00
CA TYR A 352 5.90 2.34 22.29
C TYR A 352 4.72 2.02 23.20
N TYR A 353 4.34 0.75 23.21
CA TYR A 353 3.26 0.19 24.02
C TYR A 353 3.80 -0.91 24.94
N PRO A 354 3.21 -1.14 26.12
CA PRO A 354 3.53 -2.31 26.91
C PRO A 354 3.02 -3.57 26.20
N ALA A 355 3.81 -4.64 26.24
CA ALA A 355 3.47 -5.92 25.63
C ALA A 355 4.03 -7.08 26.47
N VAL A 356 3.61 -8.30 26.13
CA VAL A 356 4.07 -9.53 26.80
C VAL A 356 4.34 -10.62 25.77
N LEU A 357 5.35 -11.44 26.03
CA LEU A 357 5.59 -12.71 25.34
C LEU A 357 5.10 -13.85 26.24
N THR A 358 4.33 -14.79 25.70
CA THR A 358 3.65 -15.84 26.48
C THR A 358 4.00 -17.23 25.98
N HIS A 359 3.67 -18.26 26.77
CA HIS A 359 3.78 -19.67 26.37
C HIS A 359 3.02 -19.98 25.07
N ASN A 360 1.87 -19.35 24.82
CA ASN A 360 1.11 -19.57 23.58
C ASN A 360 1.83 -19.01 22.34
N ASP A 361 2.69 -18.01 22.54
CA ASP A 361 3.51 -17.45 21.47
C ASP A 361 4.75 -18.34 21.23
N TYR A 362 5.39 -18.79 22.32
CA TYR A 362 6.67 -19.52 22.29
C TYR A 362 6.72 -20.63 23.35
N PRO A 363 6.10 -21.80 23.09
CA PRO A 363 5.89 -22.83 24.12
C PRO A 363 7.19 -23.48 24.62
N ASP A 364 8.22 -23.53 23.78
CA ASP A 364 9.48 -24.24 24.07
C ASP A 364 10.51 -23.40 24.85
N ILE A 365 10.27 -22.09 25.00
CA ILE A 365 11.16 -21.17 25.72
C ILE A 365 10.45 -20.35 26.82
N VAL A 366 9.13 -20.16 26.72
CA VAL A 366 8.33 -19.54 27.79
C VAL A 366 7.52 -20.63 28.49
N PRO A 367 7.81 -20.97 29.76
CA PRO A 367 7.09 -22.01 30.48
C PRO A 367 5.59 -21.71 30.61
N ALA A 368 4.77 -22.76 30.69
CA ALA A 368 3.33 -22.64 30.86
C ALA A 368 2.97 -21.81 32.11
N GLY A 369 2.06 -20.85 31.95
CA GLY A 369 1.66 -19.92 33.01
C GLY A 369 2.63 -18.76 33.26
N GLN A 370 3.75 -18.67 32.53
CA GLN A 370 4.68 -17.54 32.60
C GLN A 370 4.51 -16.58 31.42
N SER A 371 4.98 -15.35 31.63
CA SER A 371 5.08 -14.32 30.60
C SER A 371 6.32 -13.48 30.81
N VAL A 372 6.82 -12.89 29.73
CA VAL A 372 7.96 -11.95 29.76
C VAL A 372 7.46 -10.58 29.32
N ASP A 373 7.55 -9.61 30.22
CA ASP A 373 7.19 -8.21 29.93
C ASP A 373 8.16 -7.62 28.91
N THR A 374 7.61 -6.94 27.90
CA THR A 374 8.39 -6.28 26.86
C THR A 374 7.65 -5.03 26.37
N ILE A 375 8.18 -4.42 25.32
CA ILE A 375 7.56 -3.31 24.60
C ILE A 375 7.14 -3.75 23.20
N ALA A 376 6.22 -2.99 22.61
CA ALA A 376 5.83 -3.13 21.23
C ALA A 376 5.76 -1.79 20.50
N VAL A 377 5.81 -1.84 19.18
CA VAL A 377 5.61 -0.69 18.27
C VAL A 377 4.53 -1.04 17.25
N GLY A 378 3.77 -0.04 16.78
CA GLY A 378 2.75 -0.29 15.77
C GLY A 378 3.34 -0.39 14.36
N ALA A 379 3.03 -1.46 13.64
CA ALA A 379 3.23 -1.60 12.20
C ALA A 379 2.16 -0.83 11.42
N VAL A 380 2.57 -0.15 10.36
CA VAL A 380 1.70 0.69 9.54
C VAL A 380 2.02 0.52 8.06
N LEU A 381 0.95 0.43 7.26
CA LEU A 381 1.03 0.46 5.81
C LEU A 381 0.97 1.91 5.34
N ILE A 382 2.02 2.37 4.68
CA ILE A 382 2.17 3.73 4.17
C ILE A 382 2.14 3.76 2.64
N ALA A 383 1.83 4.94 2.09
CA ALA A 383 1.86 5.22 0.66
C ALA A 383 2.43 6.61 0.40
N TYR A 384 2.90 6.82 -0.84
CA TYR A 384 3.15 8.17 -1.31
C TYR A 384 1.82 8.91 -1.57
N ASN A 385 1.73 10.15 -1.12
CA ASN A 385 0.55 11.00 -1.30
C ASN A 385 0.53 11.63 -2.71
N TRP A 386 0.26 10.80 -3.72
CA TRP A 386 0.11 11.28 -5.08
C TRP A 386 -1.08 12.26 -5.16
N PRO A 387 -0.94 13.40 -5.85
CA PRO A 387 -2.08 14.28 -6.05
C PRO A 387 -3.12 13.54 -6.91
N LYS A 388 -4.42 13.83 -6.72
CA LYS A 388 -5.51 13.24 -7.53
C LYS A 388 -5.36 13.51 -9.04
N THR A 389 -4.55 14.49 -9.41
CA THR A 389 -4.18 14.79 -10.81
C THR A 389 -3.18 13.80 -11.41
N ASN A 390 -2.42 13.06 -10.57
CA ASN A 390 -1.61 11.93 -11.01
C ASN A 390 -2.48 10.66 -11.03
N VAL A 391 -3.35 10.62 -12.04
CA VAL A 391 -4.48 9.68 -12.12
C VAL A 391 -4.01 8.23 -12.04
N ASP A 392 -2.94 7.86 -12.74
CA ASP A 392 -2.43 6.48 -12.75
C ASP A 392 -1.95 6.02 -11.36
N ARG A 393 -0.97 6.72 -10.78
CA ARG A 393 -0.39 6.32 -9.48
C ARG A 393 -1.41 6.37 -8.35
N TYR A 394 -2.24 7.42 -8.31
CA TYR A 394 -3.30 7.52 -7.31
C TYR A 394 -4.31 6.38 -7.46
N ARG A 395 -4.76 6.10 -8.68
CA ARG A 395 -5.74 5.04 -8.98
C ARG A 395 -5.21 3.66 -8.61
N ARG A 396 -3.92 3.37 -8.79
CA ARG A 396 -3.33 2.09 -8.37
C ARG A 396 -3.50 1.86 -6.86
N VAL A 397 -3.11 2.86 -6.05
CA VAL A 397 -3.23 2.74 -4.58
C VAL A 397 -4.70 2.73 -4.15
N GLN A 398 -5.56 3.50 -4.82
CA GLN A 398 -7.01 3.41 -4.60
C GLN A 398 -7.56 2.00 -4.89
N ARG A 399 -7.17 1.38 -6.01
CA ARG A 399 -7.57 0.00 -6.35
C ARG A 399 -7.09 -1.00 -5.31
N PHE A 400 -5.87 -0.84 -4.82
CA PHE A 400 -5.37 -1.64 -3.70
C PHE A 400 -6.29 -1.52 -2.47
N VAL A 401 -6.68 -0.29 -2.09
CA VAL A 401 -7.62 -0.06 -0.97
C VAL A 401 -8.97 -0.73 -1.20
N GLU A 402 -9.55 -0.53 -2.39
CA GLU A 402 -10.84 -1.10 -2.79
C GLU A 402 -10.84 -2.63 -2.79
N ALA A 403 -9.69 -3.26 -3.07
CA ALA A 403 -9.52 -4.71 -2.96
C ALA A 403 -9.24 -5.16 -1.52
N PHE A 404 -8.40 -4.42 -0.78
CA PHE A 404 -7.91 -4.80 0.54
C PHE A 404 -8.99 -4.70 1.62
N PHE A 405 -9.66 -3.54 1.72
CA PHE A 405 -10.52 -3.22 2.86
C PHE A 405 -11.75 -4.15 2.99
N PRO A 406 -12.45 -4.53 1.90
CA PRO A 406 -13.55 -5.49 2.00
C PRO A 406 -13.11 -6.91 2.38
N LYS A 407 -11.82 -7.25 2.20
CA LYS A 407 -11.30 -8.61 2.35
C LYS A 407 -10.61 -8.87 3.69
N ILE A 408 -10.70 -7.97 4.69
CA ILE A 408 -10.02 -8.15 5.99
C ILE A 408 -10.29 -9.52 6.63
N ALA A 409 -11.53 -10.01 6.57
CA ALA A 409 -11.89 -11.32 7.11
C ALA A 409 -11.15 -12.50 6.45
N GLU A 410 -10.75 -12.38 5.18
CA GLU A 410 -9.97 -13.41 4.47
C GLU A 410 -8.57 -13.57 5.07
N PHE A 411 -8.00 -12.49 5.59
CA PHE A 411 -6.69 -12.52 6.24
C PHE A 411 -6.69 -13.19 7.61
N HIS A 412 -7.86 -13.46 8.20
CA HIS A 412 -7.97 -14.18 9.47
C HIS A 412 -7.93 -15.70 9.30
N LYS A 413 -8.08 -16.19 8.06
CA LYS A 413 -8.11 -17.62 7.71
C LYS A 413 -6.71 -18.20 7.68
N ALA A 414 -6.59 -19.49 7.98
CA ALA A 414 -5.33 -20.20 7.79
C ALA A 414 -4.97 -20.23 6.28
N PRO A 415 -3.67 -20.23 5.91
CA PRO A 415 -2.48 -20.24 6.76
C PRO A 415 -1.88 -18.84 7.06
N ARG A 416 -2.69 -17.77 7.03
CA ARG A 416 -2.23 -16.38 7.16
C ARG A 416 -1.65 -16.06 8.53
N HIS A 417 -0.85 -15.00 8.59
CA HIS A 417 -0.21 -14.58 9.82
C HIS A 417 -1.24 -14.23 10.93
N PRO A 418 -1.10 -14.72 12.17
CA PRO A 418 -2.07 -14.46 13.25
C PRO A 418 -2.31 -12.98 13.55
N LYS A 419 -1.30 -12.14 13.33
CA LYS A 419 -1.36 -10.68 13.53
C LYS A 419 -2.40 -9.95 12.69
N TRP A 420 -2.91 -10.55 11.62
CA TRP A 420 -4.04 -9.98 10.88
C TRP A 420 -5.27 -9.75 11.74
N ARG A 421 -5.45 -10.54 12.81
CA ARG A 421 -6.57 -10.39 13.77
C ARG A 421 -6.52 -9.10 14.58
N GLU A 422 -5.36 -8.44 14.64
CA GLU A 422 -5.21 -7.14 15.32
C GLU A 422 -5.61 -5.96 14.41
N VAL A 423 -5.81 -6.19 13.10
CA VAL A 423 -6.09 -5.12 12.14
C VAL A 423 -7.48 -4.54 12.37
N ASN A 424 -7.48 -3.27 12.75
CA ASN A 424 -8.69 -2.45 12.86
C ASN A 424 -8.59 -1.28 11.88
N LEU A 425 -9.31 -1.35 10.76
CA LEU A 425 -9.29 -0.29 9.73
C LEU A 425 -9.79 1.06 10.23
N ALA A 426 -10.64 1.09 11.27
CA ALA A 426 -11.11 2.33 11.87
C ALA A 426 -10.01 3.04 12.68
N ALA A 427 -8.96 2.33 13.10
CA ALA A 427 -7.88 2.89 13.90
C ALA A 427 -7.17 4.04 13.16
N THR A 428 -7.06 5.17 13.85
CA THR A 428 -6.38 6.37 13.35
C THR A 428 -4.93 6.42 13.84
N LEU A 429 -4.06 7.06 13.08
CA LEU A 429 -2.69 7.35 13.50
C LEU A 429 -2.56 8.84 13.82
N PRO A 430 -2.51 9.24 15.11
CA PRO A 430 -2.49 10.65 15.49
C PRO A 430 -1.37 11.44 14.82
N GLY A 431 -1.71 12.63 14.33
CA GLY A 431 -0.79 13.50 13.60
C GLY A 431 -0.56 13.11 12.14
N TRP A 432 -1.01 11.95 11.67
CA TRP A 432 -0.84 11.50 10.28
C TRP A 432 -2.14 11.58 9.48
N THR A 433 -2.02 11.93 8.20
CA THR A 433 -3.14 11.95 7.26
C THR A 433 -3.32 10.57 6.66
N ARG A 434 -4.56 10.05 6.68
CA ARG A 434 -4.92 8.82 5.96
C ARG A 434 -4.98 9.11 4.46
N PHE A 435 -4.55 8.14 3.64
CA PHE A 435 -4.70 8.23 2.18
C PHE A 435 -6.17 8.48 1.81
N GLY A 436 -6.41 9.44 0.91
CA GLY A 436 -7.75 9.95 0.61
C GLY A 436 -8.75 8.85 0.27
N ALA A 437 -8.41 7.94 -0.64
CA ALA A 437 -9.32 6.85 -1.02
C ALA A 437 -9.59 5.85 0.12
N ALA A 438 -8.64 5.66 1.05
CA ALA A 438 -8.86 4.84 2.24
C ALA A 438 -9.81 5.52 3.23
N GLN A 439 -9.72 6.84 3.36
CA GLN A 439 -10.66 7.61 4.17
C GLN A 439 -12.06 7.61 3.54
N ASP A 440 -12.15 7.91 2.23
CA ASP A 440 -13.41 7.93 1.47
C ASP A 440 -14.14 6.57 1.56
N TRP A 441 -13.40 5.45 1.48
CA TRP A 441 -13.98 4.11 1.64
C TRP A 441 -14.62 3.93 3.03
N LEU A 442 -13.91 4.31 4.10
CA LEU A 442 -14.42 4.15 5.47
C LEU A 442 -15.65 5.02 5.75
N ASP A 443 -15.66 6.25 5.22
CA ASP A 443 -16.79 7.16 5.36
C ASP A 443 -18.03 6.63 4.62
N SER A 444 -17.84 6.00 3.45
CA SER A 444 -18.93 5.37 2.69
C SER A 444 -19.59 4.21 3.46
N GLN A 445 -18.82 3.41 4.20
CA GLN A 445 -19.36 2.29 4.98
C GLN A 445 -20.16 2.77 6.19
N ARG A 446 -19.74 3.87 6.82
CA ARG A 446 -20.48 4.49 7.93
C ARG A 446 -21.83 5.02 7.47
N ALA A 447 -21.85 5.79 6.38
CA ALA A 447 -23.08 6.32 5.81
C ALA A 447 -24.05 5.20 5.37
N GLY A 448 -23.55 4.09 4.82
CA GLY A 448 -24.37 2.93 4.47
C GLY A 448 -24.97 2.20 5.68
N THR A 449 -24.26 2.18 6.81
CA THR A 449 -24.74 1.58 8.07
C THR A 449 -25.82 2.46 8.72
N GLU A 450 -25.65 3.78 8.71
CA GLU A 450 -26.64 4.74 9.20
C GLU A 450 -27.91 4.73 8.34
N ALA A 451 -27.76 4.72 7.01
CA ALA A 451 -28.90 4.65 6.09
C ALA A 451 -29.68 3.32 6.15
N SER A 452 -29.03 2.20 6.51
CA SER A 452 -29.71 0.91 6.68
C SER A 452 -30.39 0.75 8.04
N ALA A 453 -29.91 1.46 9.07
CA ALA A 453 -30.56 1.54 10.37
C ALA A 453 -31.90 2.32 10.31
N ASP A 454 -32.01 3.31 9.43
CA ASP A 454 -33.24 4.11 9.24
C ASP A 454 -34.34 3.39 8.41
N VAL A 455 -34.06 2.23 7.82
CA VAL A 455 -34.97 1.52 6.88
C VAL A 455 -35.71 0.32 7.52
N GLN A 456 -35.60 0.08 8.82
CA GLN A 456 -36.44 -0.91 9.53
C GLN A 456 -37.55 -0.28 10.37
N PRO A 457 -38.77 -0.06 9.82
CA PRO A 457 -39.94 0.20 10.63
C PRO A 457 -40.54 -1.12 11.13
N GLY A 458 -40.32 -1.42 12.42
CA GLY A 458 -41.26 -2.23 13.19
C GLY A 458 -40.68 -3.47 13.88
N VAL A 459 -40.17 -3.29 15.11
CA VAL A 459 -40.64 -3.97 16.33
C VAL A 459 -40.30 -3.04 17.51
N ARG A 460 -41.24 -2.18 17.93
CA ARG A 460 -41.21 -1.59 19.27
C ARG A 460 -42.03 -2.49 20.18
N GLN A 461 -41.38 -3.44 20.84
CA GLN A 461 -41.94 -4.06 22.03
C GLN A 461 -41.47 -3.27 23.25
N THR A 462 -42.47 -2.85 24.01
CA THR A 462 -42.43 -2.05 25.22
C THR A 462 -41.57 -2.67 26.32
N ALA A 463 -40.57 -1.93 26.78
CA ALA A 463 -40.04 -2.03 28.14
C ALA A 463 -39.92 -0.62 28.72
N MET A 464 -40.52 -0.42 29.90
CA MET A 464 -40.53 0.81 30.68
C MET A 464 -39.12 1.24 31.15
N PRO A 465 -38.93 2.52 31.51
CA PRO A 465 -37.61 3.15 31.54
C PRO A 465 -36.86 2.88 32.85
N LEU A 466 -35.62 2.41 32.74
CA LEU A 466 -34.60 2.64 33.75
C LEU A 466 -33.64 3.69 33.18
N ALA A 467 -33.56 4.80 33.91
CA ALA A 467 -32.91 6.02 33.52
C ALA A 467 -31.42 5.83 33.20
N GLY A 468 -30.97 6.57 32.17
CA GLY A 468 -29.60 7.07 32.09
C GLY A 468 -28.68 6.41 31.06
N ILE A 469 -28.99 6.48 29.76
CA ILE A 469 -27.96 6.38 28.71
C ILE A 469 -28.22 7.45 27.65
N ALA A 470 -27.35 8.46 27.64
CA ALA A 470 -27.29 9.52 26.64
C ALA A 470 -26.67 9.01 25.31
N SER A 471 -27.09 9.65 24.22
CA SER A 471 -26.66 9.51 22.83
C SER A 471 -25.14 9.45 22.60
N PRO A 472 -24.68 8.90 21.46
CA PRO A 472 -23.26 8.69 21.17
C PRO A 472 -22.64 9.93 20.50
N ASP A 473 -22.15 10.84 21.33
CA ASP A 473 -21.07 11.77 20.96
C ASP A 473 -19.98 11.63 22.03
N ALA A 474 -18.79 11.12 21.65
CA ALA A 474 -17.46 11.50 22.18
C ALA A 474 -16.39 10.39 22.03
N PRO A 475 -15.25 10.69 21.37
CA PRO A 475 -14.00 9.91 21.42
C PRO A 475 -13.29 9.94 22.79
N GLN A 476 -13.76 10.76 23.74
CA GLN A 476 -13.10 10.99 25.04
C GLN A 476 -13.39 9.92 26.11
N ARG A 477 -14.34 9.00 25.88
CA ARG A 477 -14.69 7.97 26.89
C ARG A 477 -13.63 6.89 27.08
N ASN A 478 -12.85 6.57 26.04
CA ASN A 478 -11.79 5.55 26.14
C ASN A 478 -10.60 6.04 26.97
N ASP A 479 -10.27 7.34 26.92
CA ASP A 479 -9.24 7.93 27.77
C ASP A 479 -9.68 7.94 29.24
N VAL A 480 -10.95 8.20 29.54
CA VAL A 480 -11.47 8.18 30.91
C VAL A 480 -11.46 6.77 31.50
N LEU A 481 -11.87 5.75 30.73
CA LEU A 481 -11.83 4.34 31.18
C LEU A 481 -10.38 3.86 31.38
N TYR A 482 -9.45 4.29 30.53
CA TYR A 482 -8.02 3.99 30.68
C TYR A 482 -7.41 4.69 31.89
N GLN A 483 -7.76 5.95 32.15
CA GLN A 483 -7.33 6.67 33.35
C GLN A 483 -7.93 6.07 34.63
N GLN A 484 -9.18 5.61 34.60
CA GLN A 484 -9.82 4.88 35.69
C GLN A 484 -9.15 3.52 35.95
N PHE A 485 -8.73 2.81 34.90
CA PHE A 485 -7.91 1.60 35.03
C PHE A 485 -6.53 1.87 35.67
N LEU A 486 -5.86 2.95 35.28
CA LEU A 486 -4.59 3.38 35.90
C LEU A 486 -4.76 3.84 37.36
N GLN A 487 -5.93 4.34 37.73
CA GLN A 487 -6.27 4.73 39.10
C GLN A 487 -6.57 3.50 39.96
N TRP A 488 -7.36 2.55 39.44
CA TRP A 488 -7.60 1.24 40.08
C TRP A 488 -6.29 0.47 40.33
N LYS A 489 -5.35 0.48 39.38
CA LYS A 489 -4.03 -0.17 39.53
C LYS A 489 -3.17 0.47 40.64
N ARG A 490 -3.33 1.77 40.90
CA ARG A 490 -2.63 2.49 41.98
C ARG A 490 -3.22 2.20 43.36
N GLU A 491 -4.51 1.88 43.43
CA GLU A 491 -5.22 1.57 44.68
C GLU A 491 -5.03 0.12 45.14
N GLN A 492 -4.70 -0.80 44.22
CA GLN A 492 -4.42 -2.21 44.52
C GLN A 492 -2.95 -2.49 44.92
N GLY A 493 -2.10 -1.47 44.95
CA GLY A 493 -0.65 -1.58 45.20
C GLY A 493 -0.21 -1.12 46.59
N ARG A 494 -1.02 -1.35 47.64
CA ARG A 494 -0.61 -1.13 49.04
C ARG A 494 -0.69 -2.41 49.85
#